data_AF-X1NKW7-F1
#
_entry.id   AF-X1NKW7-F1
#
_cell.length_a   1.000
_cell.length_b   1.000
_cell.length_c   1.000
_cell.angle_alpha   90.00
_cell.angle_beta   90.00
_cell.angle_gamma   90.00
#
_symmetry.space_group_name_H-M   'P 1'
#
loop_
_entity.id
_entity.type
_entity.pdbx_description
1 polymer ?
#
loop_
_entity_poly.entity_id
_entity_poly.type
_entity_poly.pdbx_seq_one_letter_code
_entity_poly.pdbx_strand_id
1 'polypeptide(L)' 'DVRSIIGVVVLLIVGTAVLPIIIDSVAAASASLTGAAKTMIDLIPLFYVIALLLAVIYWAIGTAKTK' A
#
# COMPACT_ATOMS: atom_id res chain seq x y z
N ASP A 1 7.80 -0.94 -22.82
CA ASP A 1 6.54 -0.19 -22.86
C ASP A 1 6.58 0.95 -21.84
N VAL A 2 7.02 2.14 -22.27
CA VAL A 2 7.24 3.29 -21.37
C VAL A 2 5.96 3.71 -20.65
N ARG A 3 4.79 3.55 -21.30
CA ARG A 3 3.48 3.86 -20.70
C ARG A 3 3.18 2.97 -19.49
N SER A 4 3.53 1.68 -19.58
CA SER A 4 3.34 0.72 -18.49
C SER A 4 4.21 1.07 -17.27
N ILE A 5 5.47 1.46 -17.50
CA ILE A 5 6.39 1.89 -16.43
C ILE A 5 5.88 3.16 -15.76
N ILE A 6 5.44 4.16 -16.54
CA ILE A 6 4.87 5.41 -16.02
C ILE A 6 3.68 5.11 -15.10
N GLY A 7 2.79 4.18 -15.49
CA GLY A 7 1.65 3.78 -14.66
C GLY A 7 2.05 3.26 -13.27
N VAL A 8 3.09 2.41 -13.20
CA VAL A 8 3.59 1.88 -11.92
C VAL A 8 4.28 2.95 -11.09
N VAL A 9 5.04 3.84 -11.73
CA VAL A 9 5.66 4.97 -11.03
C VAL A 9 4.61 5.90 -10.42
N VAL A 10 3.54 6.22 -11.17
CA VAL A 10 2.42 7.02 -10.67
C VAL A 10 1.74 6.31 -9.49
N LEU A 11 1.46 5.01 -9.61
CA LEU A 11 0.88 4.22 -8.51
C LEU A 11 1.77 4.28 -7.25
N LEU A 12 3.08 4.15 -7.39
CA LEU A 12 4.02 4.21 -6.27
C LEU A 12 4.08 5.59 -5.63
N ILE A 13 4.11 6.66 -6.43
CA ILE A 13 4.10 8.03 -5.92
C ILE A 13 2.80 8.31 -5.15
N VAL A 14 1.65 8.00 -5.75
CA VAL A 14 0.35 8.21 -5.09
C VAL A 14 0.23 7.33 -3.85
N GLY A 15 0.61 6.06 -3.96
CA GLY A 15 0.52 5.11 -2.85
C GLY A 15 1.40 5.51 -1.66
N THR A 16 2.63 5.96 -1.91
CA THR A 16 3.52 6.45 -0.85
C THR A 16 3.06 7.79 -0.27
N ALA A 17 2.48 8.68 -1.08
CA ALA A 17 1.92 9.95 -0.61
C ALA A 17 0.67 9.77 0.27
N VAL A 18 -0.10 8.70 0.06
CA VAL A 18 -1.29 8.37 0.86
C VAL A 18 -0.92 7.66 2.18
N LEU A 19 0.24 7.01 2.25
CA LEU A 19 0.70 6.31 3.46
C LEU A 19 0.64 7.14 4.76
N PRO A 20 1.14 8.40 4.83
CA PRO A 20 1.03 9.21 6.04
C PRO A 20 -0.43 9.45 6.45
N ILE A 21 -1.32 9.67 5.48
CA ILE A 21 -2.76 9.88 5.72
C ILE A 21 -3.38 8.64 6.38
N ILE A 22 -3.00 7.44 5.91
CA ILE A 22 -3.45 6.17 6.49
C ILE A 22 -2.93 6.02 7.92
N ILE A 23 -1.64 6.33 8.15
CA ILE A 23 -1.02 6.23 9.48
C ILE A 23 -1.73 7.16 10.47
N ASP A 24 -1.97 8.41 10.10
CA ASP A 24 -2.65 9.39 10.95
C ASP A 24 -4.10 8.97 11.26
N SER A 25 -4.82 8.46 10.24
CA SER A 25 -6.19 7.97 10.40
C SER A 25 -6.26 6.75 11.31
N VAL A 26 -5.31 5.82 11.17
CA VAL A 26 -5.17 4.63 12.01
C VAL A 26 -4.83 5.02 13.44
N ALA A 27 -3.93 5.98 13.65
CA ALA A 27 -3.58 6.46 14.99
C ALA A 27 -4.77 7.13 15.69
N ALA A 28 -5.53 7.96 14.97
CA ALA A 28 -6.74 8.59 15.50
C ALA A 28 -7.81 7.57 15.88
N ALA A 29 -8.05 6.56 15.03
CA ALA A 29 -8.97 5.48 15.33
C ALA A 29 -8.47 4.64 16.50
N SER A 30 -7.20 4.22 16.50
CA SER A 30 -6.67 3.29 17.48
C SER A 30 -6.58 3.87 18.90
N ALA A 31 -6.57 5.20 19.05
CA ALA A 31 -6.69 5.89 20.34
C ALA A 31 -8.05 5.65 21.03
N SER A 32 -9.09 5.32 20.26
CA SER A 32 -10.45 5.08 20.78
C SER A 32 -10.80 3.59 20.93
N LEU A 33 -9.88 2.68 20.60
CA LEU A 33 -10.08 1.23 20.68
C LEU A 33 -9.15 0.57 21.69
N THR A 34 -9.58 -0.58 22.21
CA THR A 34 -8.79 -1.42 23.13
C THR A 34 -8.81 -2.88 22.68
N GLY A 35 -7.88 -3.68 23.23
CA GLY A 35 -7.81 -5.13 22.99
C GLY A 35 -7.59 -5.51 21.52
N ALA A 36 -8.21 -6.60 21.09
CA ALA A 36 -8.01 -7.17 19.76
C ALA A 36 -8.39 -6.22 18.61
N ALA A 37 -9.37 -5.34 18.82
CA ALA A 37 -9.82 -4.42 17.80
C ALA A 37 -8.77 -3.32 17.51
N LYS A 38 -8.02 -2.88 18.53
CA LYS A 38 -6.87 -1.98 18.34
C LYS A 38 -5.78 -2.64 17.50
N THR A 39 -5.42 -3.88 17.83
CA THR A 39 -4.39 -4.64 17.09
C THR A 39 -4.75 -4.79 15.61
N MET A 40 -6.03 -5.06 15.29
CA MET A 40 -6.49 -5.19 13.91
C MET A 40 -6.33 -3.90 13.10
N ILE A 41 -6.61 -2.74 13.71
CA ILE A 41 -6.48 -1.44 13.04
C ILE A 41 -5.00 -1.03 12.91
N ASP A 42 -4.19 -1.29 13.93
CA ASP A 42 -2.74 -1.01 13.90
C ASP A 42 -2.00 -1.83 12.82
N LEU A 43 -2.58 -2.92 12.33
CA LEU A 43 -2.06 -3.74 11.22
C LEU A 43 -2.38 -3.17 9.83
N ILE A 44 -3.33 -2.25 9.69
CA ILE A 44 -3.77 -1.71 8.39
C ILE A 44 -2.61 -1.08 7.59
N PRO A 45 -1.73 -0.24 8.18
CA PRO A 45 -0.62 0.35 7.43
C PRO A 45 0.31 -0.72 6.85
N LEU A 46 0.53 -1.82 7.58
CA LEU A 46 1.35 -2.94 7.12
C LEU A 46 0.71 -3.64 5.92
N PHE A 47 -0.59 -3.95 5.99
CA PHE A 47 -1.30 -4.57 4.87
C PHE A 47 -1.33 -3.69 3.63
N TYR A 48 -1.43 -2.36 3.81
CA TYR A 48 -1.37 -1.42 2.70
C TYR A 48 -0.01 -1.47 1.96
N VAL A 49 1.10 -1.48 2.70
CA VAL A 49 2.45 -1.61 2.11
C VAL A 49 2.62 -2.95 1.40
N ILE A 50 2.12 -4.05 1.99
CA ILE A 50 2.14 -5.37 1.35
C ILE A 50 1.35 -5.36 0.03
N ALA A 51 0.18 -4.72 0.00
CA ALA A 51 -0.62 -4.61 -1.22
C ALA A 51 0.12 -3.84 -2.32
N LEU A 52 0.80 -2.75 -1.99
CA LEU A 52 1.63 -2.00 -2.94
C LEU A 52 2.78 -2.85 -3.49
N LEU A 53 3.48 -3.59 -2.62
CA LEU A 53 4.55 -4.49 -3.06
C LEU A 53 4.04 -5.58 -3.99
N LEU A 54 2.92 -6.22 -3.64
CA LEU A 54 2.29 -7.25 -4.48
C LEU A 54 1.86 -6.71 -5.84
N ALA A 55 1.34 -5.48 -5.91
CA ALA A 55 0.97 -4.84 -7.16
C ALA A 55 2.20 -4.65 -8.08
N VAL A 56 3.32 -4.19 -7.53
CA VAL A 56 4.58 -4.03 -8.28
C VAL A 56 5.14 -5.37 -8.73
N ILE A 57 5.15 -6.38 -7.85
CA ILE A 57 5.63 -7.74 -8.18
C ILE A 57 4.78 -8.35 -9.29
N TYR A 58 3.45 -8.25 -9.19
CA TYR A 58 2.53 -8.75 -10.21
C TYR A 58 2.81 -8.11 -11.57
N TRP A 59 2.97 -6.78 -11.59
CA TRP A 59 3.35 -6.06 -12.81
C TRP A 59 4.72 -6.51 -13.37
N ALA A 60 5.72 -6.66 -12.51
CA ALA A 60 7.07 -7.06 -12.91
C ALA A 60 7.08 -8.45 -13.55
N ILE A 61 6.36 -9.42 -12.96
CA ILE A 61 6.19 -10.77 -13.50
C ILE A 61 5.43 -10.75 -14.83
N GLY A 62 4.34 -9.98 -14.92
CA GLY A 62 3.57 -9.84 -16.15
C GLY A 62 4.43 -9.29 -17.29
N THR A 63 5.23 -8.26 -17.00
CA THR A 63 6.17 -7.66 -17.97
C THR A 63 7.27 -8.65 -18.39
N ALA A 64 7.76 -9.47 -17.46
CA ALA A 64 8.79 -10.47 -17.75
C ALA A 64 8.27 -11.62 -18.63
N LYS A 65 7.00 -12.02 -18.51
CA LYS A 65 6.38 -13.04 -19.38
C LYS A 65 6.05 -12.55 -20.79
N THR A 66 5.86 -11.24 -20.96
CA THR A 66 5.59 -10.61 -22.26
C THR A 66 6.86 -10.29 -23.06
N LYS A 67 8.05 -10.47 -22.47
CA LYS A 67 9.35 -10.37 -23.14
C LYS A 67 9.86 -11.76 -23.48
#